data_AF-A0AAY4B0S9-F1
#
_entry.id   AF-A0AAY4B0S9-F1
#
_cell.length_a   1.000
_cell.length_b   1.000
_cell.length_c   1.000
_cell.angle_alpha   90.00
_cell.angle_beta   90.00
_cell.angle_gamma   90.00
#
_symmetry.space_group_name_H-M   'P 1'
#
loop_
_entity.id
_entity.type
_entity.pdbx_description
1 polymer ?
#
loop_
_entity_poly.entity_id
_entity_poly.type
_entity_poly.pdbx_seq_one_letter_code
_entity_poly.pdbx_strand_id
1 'polypeptide(L)'
;GAVRKDGGPCGRFWESPDTLAQLEAVRLWVGKHYKKYVQTDDPPGSALAGLVQQLLHFQEEAFGRRATSPALTKLPMKCFLDMSPGGALCHILGSAYRFKTDQGW
;
A
#
# COMPACT_ATOMS: atom_id res chain seq x y z
N GLY A 1 -27.48 10.79 14.16
CA GLY A 1 -26.93 9.52 13.64
C GLY A 1 -25.45 9.68 13.45
N ALA A 2 -24.64 9.02 14.27
CA ALA A 2 -23.20 9.25 14.33
C ALA A 2 -22.48 8.59 13.13
N VAL A 3 -21.44 9.30 12.70
CA VAL A 3 -20.54 9.09 11.57
C VAL A 3 -20.08 7.64 11.42
N ARG A 4 -20.07 7.15 10.17
CA ARG A 4 -19.38 5.91 9.77
C ARG A 4 -17.87 6.07 9.98
N LYS A 5 -17.43 5.71 11.17
CA LYS A 5 -16.09 5.27 11.57
C LYS A 5 -16.28 3.80 11.95
N ASP A 6 -15.64 2.78 11.42
CA ASP A 6 -14.28 2.62 10.94
C ASP A 6 -14.26 1.44 9.96
N GLY A 7 -13.46 1.51 8.90
CA GLY A 7 -13.03 0.36 8.10
C GLY A 7 -14.14 -0.42 7.37
N GLY A 8 -14.30 -0.18 6.07
CA GLY A 8 -14.89 -1.18 5.19
C GLY A 8 -14.17 -2.54 5.32
N PRO A 9 -14.67 -3.63 4.72
CA PRO A 9 -14.09 -4.98 4.83
C PRO A 9 -12.56 -5.06 4.59
N CYS A 10 -11.98 -4.08 3.89
CA CYS A 10 -10.54 -3.92 3.71
C CYS A 10 -9.76 -3.66 5.03
N GLY A 11 -10.27 -2.85 5.96
CA GLY A 11 -9.52 -2.49 7.19
C GLY A 11 -9.21 -3.72 8.04
N ARG A 12 -10.24 -4.54 8.30
CA ARG A 12 -10.10 -5.81 9.04
C ARG A 12 -9.12 -6.80 8.39
N PHE A 13 -9.04 -6.82 7.06
CA PHE A 13 -8.08 -7.66 6.34
C PHE A 13 -6.64 -7.19 6.55
N TRP A 14 -6.38 -5.88 6.35
CA TRP A 14 -5.04 -5.28 6.45
C TRP A 14 -4.50 -5.21 7.87
N GLU A 15 -5.38 -5.23 8.87
CA GLU A 15 -5.02 -5.26 10.30
C GLU A 15 -4.93 -6.67 10.88
N SER A 16 -5.31 -7.70 10.10
CA SER A 16 -5.27 -9.08 10.60
C SER A 16 -3.84 -9.55 10.86
N PRO A 17 -3.60 -10.37 11.91
CA PRO A 17 -2.27 -10.90 12.21
C PRO A 17 -1.62 -11.64 11.03
N ASP A 18 -2.41 -12.42 10.29
CA ASP A 18 -1.94 -13.19 9.12
C ASP A 18 -1.47 -12.29 7.98
N THR A 19 -2.17 -11.17 7.75
CA THR A 19 -1.75 -10.17 6.76
C THR A 19 -0.51 -9.43 7.21
N LEU A 20 -0.43 -9.04 8.49
CA LEU A 20 0.76 -8.37 9.03
C LEU A 20 2.00 -9.26 8.95
N ALA A 21 1.86 -10.57 9.20
CA ALA A 21 2.95 -11.53 9.04
C ALA A 21 3.43 -11.63 7.58
N GLN A 22 2.53 -11.61 6.61
CA GLN A 22 2.90 -11.57 5.19
C GLN A 22 3.56 -10.25 4.80
N LEU A 23 3.10 -9.13 5.36
CA LEU A 23 3.69 -7.81 5.13
C LEU A 23 5.11 -7.69 5.68
N GLU A 24 5.49 -8.46 6.69
CA GLU A 24 6.91 -8.52 7.12
C GLU A 24 7.81 -9.10 6.04
N ALA A 25 7.37 -10.12 5.29
CA ALA A 25 8.13 -10.64 4.15
C ALA A 25 8.27 -9.60 3.04
N VAL A 26 7.19 -8.83 2.79
CA VAL A 26 7.20 -7.70 1.86
C VAL A 26 8.17 -6.61 2.32
N ARG A 27 8.15 -6.25 3.62
CA ARG A 27 9.06 -5.26 4.21
C ARG A 27 10.51 -5.64 3.99
N LEU A 28 10.88 -6.88 4.31
CA LEU A 28 12.25 -7.37 4.12
C LEU A 28 12.68 -7.34 2.65
N TRP A 29 11.78 -7.72 1.75
CA TRP A 29 12.07 -7.67 0.32
C TRP A 29 12.27 -6.23 -0.17
N VAL A 30 11.38 -5.31 0.22
CA VAL A 30 11.51 -3.88 -0.13
C VAL A 30 12.79 -3.29 0.49
N GLY A 31 13.10 -3.62 1.75
CA GLY A 31 14.33 -3.23 2.45
C GLY A 31 15.60 -3.65 1.71
N LYS A 32 15.59 -4.81 1.07
CA LYS A 32 16.71 -5.32 0.28
C LYS A 32 16.81 -4.65 -1.10
N HIS A 33 15.70 -4.57 -1.82
CA HIS A 33 15.70 -4.19 -3.24
C HIS A 33 15.54 -2.69 -3.50
N TYR A 34 14.94 -1.95 -2.56
CA TYR A 34 14.74 -0.51 -2.57
C TYR A 34 15.53 0.19 -1.46
N LYS A 35 16.62 -0.43 -0.98
CA LYS A 35 17.39 -0.01 0.20
C LYS A 35 17.64 1.50 0.27
N LYS A 36 18.12 2.12 -0.81
CA LYS A 36 18.41 3.58 -0.85
C LYS A 36 17.21 4.49 -0.58
N TYR A 37 15.98 3.97 -0.70
CA TYR A 37 14.72 4.70 -0.53
C TYR A 37 14.02 4.42 0.79
N VAL A 38 14.41 3.34 1.50
CA VAL A 38 13.74 2.90 2.74
C VAL A 38 14.67 2.84 3.95
N GLN A 39 15.96 3.09 3.75
CA GLN A 39 16.98 3.00 4.80
C GLN A 39 16.72 3.91 6.00
N THR A 40 16.09 5.07 5.79
CA THR A 40 15.82 6.06 6.86
C THR A 40 14.53 5.80 7.63
N ASP A 41 13.54 5.14 7.00
CA ASP A 41 12.19 5.00 7.58
C ASP A 41 11.96 3.62 8.22
N ASP A 42 12.69 2.57 7.80
CA ASP A 42 12.47 1.14 8.11
C ASP A 42 11.05 0.82 8.64
N PRO A 43 10.02 0.97 7.79
CA PRO A 43 8.63 1.05 8.22
C PRO A 43 8.15 -0.32 8.72
N PRO A 44 7.52 -0.42 9.92
CA PRO A 44 6.98 -1.70 10.39
C PRO A 44 5.86 -2.21 9.46
N GLY A 45 5.56 -3.51 9.48
CA GLY A 45 4.49 -4.09 8.64
C GLY A 45 3.13 -3.41 8.79
N SER A 46 2.81 -2.87 9.98
CA SER A 46 1.61 -2.07 10.22
C SER A 46 1.60 -0.73 9.48
N ALA A 47 2.76 -0.08 9.33
CA ALA A 47 2.88 1.15 8.53
C ALA A 47 2.70 0.84 7.04
N LEU A 48 3.21 -0.29 6.57
CA LEU A 48 2.96 -0.77 5.20
C LEU A 48 1.47 -1.05 4.98
N ALA A 49 0.79 -1.70 5.92
CA ALA A 49 -0.66 -1.93 5.86
C ALA A 49 -1.44 -0.60 5.76
N GLY A 50 -1.04 0.41 6.54
CA GLY A 50 -1.61 1.75 6.48
C GLY A 50 -1.42 2.40 5.11
N LEU A 51 -0.21 2.35 4.57
CA LEU A 51 0.10 2.89 3.24
C LEU A 51 -0.71 2.20 2.14
N VAL A 52 -0.85 0.87 2.19
CA VAL A 52 -1.70 0.14 1.23
C VAL A 52 -3.15 0.61 1.31
N GLN A 53 -3.70 0.73 2.51
CA GLN A 53 -5.06 1.24 2.69
C GLN A 53 -5.24 2.66 2.12
N GLN A 54 -4.26 3.54 2.33
CA GLN A 54 -4.26 4.88 1.76
C GLN A 54 -4.21 4.86 0.23
N LEU A 55 -3.37 4.02 -0.39
CA LEU A 55 -3.30 3.86 -1.84
C LEU A 55 -4.62 3.30 -2.42
N LEU A 56 -5.21 2.32 -1.75
CA LEU A 56 -6.51 1.75 -2.14
C LEU A 56 -7.62 2.80 -2.07
N HIS A 57 -7.65 3.60 -1.00
CA HIS A 57 -8.61 4.68 -0.86
C HIS A 57 -8.40 5.76 -1.93
N PHE A 58 -7.16 6.18 -2.15
CA PHE A 58 -6.80 7.17 -3.16
C PHE A 58 -7.27 6.75 -4.55
N GLN A 59 -7.02 5.50 -4.98
CA GLN A 59 -7.48 5.07 -6.30
C GLN A 59 -9.01 4.98 -6.42
N GLU A 60 -9.73 4.73 -5.33
CA GLU A 60 -11.19 4.76 -5.33
C GLU A 60 -11.74 6.18 -5.45
N GLU A 61 -11.11 7.15 -4.80
CA GLU A 61 -11.49 8.56 -4.91
C GLU A 61 -11.08 9.19 -6.25
N ALA A 62 -9.84 8.95 -6.68
CA ALA A 62 -9.27 9.55 -7.89
C ALA A 62 -9.75 8.89 -9.18
N PHE A 63 -10.02 7.58 -9.17
CA PHE A 63 -10.29 6.79 -10.39
C PHE A 63 -11.58 5.95 -10.30
N GLY A 64 -12.36 6.07 -9.22
CA GLY A 64 -13.62 5.35 -9.03
C GLY A 64 -14.75 5.76 -9.95
N ARG A 65 -15.93 5.15 -9.76
CA ARG A 65 -17.13 5.43 -10.58
C ARG A 65 -17.57 6.91 -10.55
N ARG A 66 -17.04 7.70 -9.62
CA ARG A 66 -17.33 9.13 -9.44
C ARG A 66 -16.17 10.04 -9.89
N ALA A 67 -15.11 9.47 -10.45
CA ALA A 67 -13.95 10.22 -10.91
C ALA A 67 -14.32 11.11 -12.10
N THR A 68 -13.89 12.37 -12.05
CA THR A 68 -14.16 13.39 -13.08
C THR A 68 -13.18 13.32 -14.25
N SER A 69 -12.09 12.54 -14.14
CA SER A 69 -11.12 12.27 -15.20
C SER A 69 -10.90 10.76 -15.37
N PRO A 70 -11.57 10.10 -16.32
CA PRO A 70 -11.52 8.65 -16.49
C PRO A 70 -10.23 8.14 -17.18
N ALA A 71 -9.20 8.98 -17.34
CA ALA A 71 -8.00 8.66 -18.12
C ALA A 71 -6.98 7.76 -17.39
N LEU A 72 -7.13 7.54 -16.07
CA LEU A 72 -6.18 6.75 -15.28
C LEU A 72 -6.84 5.43 -14.84
N THR A 73 -6.24 4.32 -15.28
CA THR A 73 -6.75 2.97 -14.99
C THR A 73 -6.39 2.59 -13.56
N LYS A 74 -7.37 2.18 -12.75
CA LYS A 74 -7.13 1.59 -11.43
C LYS A 74 -6.20 0.39 -11.52
N LEU A 75 -5.33 0.24 -10.53
CA LEU A 75 -4.58 -1.01 -10.40
C LEU A 75 -5.56 -2.13 -9.99
N PRO A 76 -5.49 -3.32 -10.61
CA PRO A 76 -6.29 -4.46 -10.17
C PRO A 76 -6.05 -4.77 -8.68
N MET A 77 -7.10 -5.06 -7.91
CA MET A 77 -6.97 -5.41 -6.48
C MET A 77 -5.99 -6.56 -6.23
N LYS A 78 -5.90 -7.53 -7.15
CA LYS A 78 -4.94 -8.64 -7.09
C LYS A 78 -3.48 -8.17 -7.00
N CYS A 79 -3.14 -6.98 -7.52
CA CYS A 79 -1.79 -6.43 -7.42
C CYS A 79 -1.46 -6.03 -5.98
N PHE A 80 -2.44 -5.57 -5.20
CA PHE A 80 -2.24 -5.27 -3.78
C PHE A 80 -2.23 -6.53 -2.92
N LEU A 81 -2.88 -7.61 -3.37
CA LEU A 81 -2.94 -8.88 -2.62
C LEU A 81 -1.77 -9.82 -2.91
N ASP A 82 -0.94 -9.52 -3.90
CA ASP A 82 0.26 -10.30 -4.22
C ASP A 82 1.43 -9.91 -3.29
N MET A 83 1.41 -10.49 -2.09
CA MET A 83 2.45 -10.33 -1.05
C MET A 83 3.60 -11.31 -1.19
N SER A 84 3.70 -12.04 -2.31
CA SER A 84 4.81 -12.93 -2.57
C SER A 84 6.14 -12.15 -2.64
N PRO A 85 7.30 -12.79 -2.34
CA PRO A 85 8.59 -12.13 -2.49
C PRO A 85 8.81 -11.65 -3.94
N GLY A 86 8.90 -10.33 -4.14
CA GLY A 86 8.98 -9.73 -5.47
C GLY A 86 7.66 -9.67 -6.23
N GLY A 87 6.54 -9.95 -5.55
CA GLY A 87 5.20 -9.78 -6.08
C GLY A 87 4.84 -8.32 -6.31
N ALA A 88 3.66 -8.10 -6.90
CA ALA A 88 3.21 -6.77 -7.28
C ALA A 88 3.16 -5.78 -6.10
N LEU A 89 2.78 -6.24 -4.90
CA LEU A 89 2.72 -5.35 -3.73
C LEU A 89 4.11 -4.81 -3.34
N CYS A 90 5.15 -5.65 -3.45
CA CYS A 90 6.53 -5.26 -3.17
C CYS A 90 6.96 -4.08 -4.08
N HIS A 91 6.64 -4.16 -5.36
CA HIS A 91 6.99 -3.12 -6.33
C HIS A 91 6.15 -1.85 -6.17
N ILE A 92 4.86 -1.96 -5.81
CA ILE A 92 4.01 -0.81 -5.51
C ILE A 92 4.60 -0.01 -4.34
N LEU A 93 4.89 -0.68 -3.22
CA LEU A 93 5.44 -0.05 -2.03
C LEU A 93 6.84 0.51 -2.29
N GLY A 94 7.73 -0.27 -2.92
CA GLY A 94 9.06 0.20 -3.28
C GLY A 94 9.04 1.44 -4.18
N SER A 95 8.10 1.51 -5.12
CA SER A 95 7.91 2.69 -5.99
C SER A 95 7.36 3.89 -5.22
N ALA A 96 6.45 3.69 -4.27
CA ALA A 96 5.94 4.75 -3.41
C ALA A 96 7.05 5.36 -2.54
N TYR A 97 7.91 4.52 -1.93
CA TYR A 97 9.07 5.00 -1.17
C TYR A 97 10.09 5.71 -2.05
N ARG A 98 10.39 5.15 -3.24
CA ARG A 98 11.23 5.84 -4.22
C ARG A 98 10.67 7.21 -4.56
N PHE A 99 9.38 7.31 -4.86
CA PHE A 99 8.75 8.58 -5.20
C PHE A 99 8.86 9.56 -4.03
N LYS A 100 8.55 9.13 -2.80
CA LYS A 100 8.73 9.93 -1.58
C LYS A 100 10.16 10.50 -1.47
N THR A 101 11.18 9.64 -1.60
CA THR A 101 12.59 10.08 -1.55
C THR A 101 12.95 11.02 -2.70
N ASP A 102 12.52 10.70 -3.94
CA ASP A 102 12.82 11.50 -5.13
C ASP A 102 12.15 12.91 -5.05
N GLN A 103 11.09 13.08 -4.25
CA GLN A 103 10.45 14.38 -3.95
C GLN A 103 11.09 15.14 -2.78
N GLY A 104 12.08 14.55 -2.09
CA GLY A 104 12.76 15.18 -0.95
C GLY A 104 11.89 15.36 0.31
N TRP A 105 10.88 14.50 0.47
CA TRP A 105 10.05 14.45 1.68
C TRP A 105 10.80 13.91 2.90
#